data_AF-A0A0Q9RGA0-F1
#
_entry.id   AF-A0A0Q9RGA0-F1
#
_cell.length_a   1.000
_cell.length_b   1.000
_cell.length_c   1.000
_cell.angle_alpha   90.00
_cell.angle_beta   90.00
_cell.angle_gamma   90.00
#
_symmetry.space_group_name_H-M   'P 1'
#
loop_
_entity.id
_entity.type
_entity.pdbx_description
1 polymer ?
#
loop_
_entity_poly.entity_id
_entity_poly.type
_entity_poly.pdbx_seq_one_letter_code
_entity_poly.pdbx_strand_id
1 'polypeptide(L)'
;MNRVTRGLVSLGVAAGLAAGSAVLATQVLHDRRADAVAAQGEPLKAEARTDRVVNALAGLADDGVYVAPDARDMLDRAGEKRVARAVAAAQTPVKVVVWTDTRHAGASGFDTVQQLEAGLAESGERGVYLIWQGPENGDINTFGPYGYLTMSPHDEFAGDPSVTLPRLVKRVDGEVRWPERDTESDYWGGVSGGIMAGALIGVGVLLGIGTLYGLFVGTTKRRLPGTWRW
;
A
#
# COMPACT_ATOMS: atom_id res chain seq x y z
N MET A 1 27.77 21.21 -39.80
CA MET A 1 26.86 20.31 -39.05
C MET A 1 25.45 20.86 -39.13
N ASN A 2 24.53 20.15 -39.77
CA ASN A 2 23.19 20.67 -40.07
C ASN A 2 22.35 20.86 -38.80
N ARG A 3 21.41 21.82 -38.82
CA ARG A 3 20.53 22.12 -37.69
C ARG A 3 19.77 20.89 -37.19
N VAL A 4 19.45 19.96 -38.09
CA VAL A 4 18.82 18.67 -37.79
C VAL A 4 19.73 17.78 -36.94
N THR A 5 21.02 17.70 -37.29
CA THR A 5 22.01 16.90 -36.56
C THR A 5 22.23 17.46 -35.15
N ARG A 6 22.25 18.79 -34.99
CA ARG A 6 22.30 19.41 -33.66
C ARG A 6 21.05 19.13 -32.82
N GLY A 7 19.87 19.19 -33.41
CA GLY A 7 18.61 18.89 -32.72
C GLY A 7 18.54 17.44 -32.22
N LEU A 8 18.95 16.48 -33.06
CA LEU A 8 18.99 15.07 -32.67
C LEU A 8 20.00 14.80 -31.55
N VAL A 9 21.17 15.44 -31.58
CA VAL A 9 22.17 15.31 -30.52
C VAL A 9 21.65 15.89 -29.20
N SER A 10 21.02 17.07 -29.21
CA SER A 10 20.43 17.66 -28.00
C SER A 10 19.29 16.81 -27.42
N LEU A 11 18.45 16.22 -28.28
CA LEU A 11 17.35 15.35 -27.85
C LEU A 11 17.89 14.05 -27.23
N GLY A 12 18.93 13.45 -27.81
CA GLY A 12 19.58 12.27 -27.27
C GLY A 12 20.23 12.53 -25.91
N VAL A 13 20.91 13.68 -25.74
CA VAL A 13 21.51 14.06 -24.46
C VAL A 13 20.44 14.31 -23.40
N ALA A 14 19.34 15.00 -23.75
CA ALA A 14 18.24 15.23 -22.82
C ALA A 14 17.56 13.94 -22.38
N ALA A 15 17.30 13.01 -23.31
CA ALA A 15 16.73 11.70 -23.00
C ALA A 15 17.67 10.86 -22.12
N GLY A 16 18.98 10.89 -22.39
CA GLY A 16 19.99 10.20 -21.57
C GLY A 16 20.07 10.74 -20.16
N LEU A 17 20.05 12.08 -19.99
CA LEU A 17 20.06 12.71 -18.67
C LEU A 17 18.77 12.42 -17.90
N ALA A 18 17.61 12.46 -18.56
CA ALA A 18 16.32 12.15 -17.93
C ALA A 18 16.28 10.69 -17.44
N ALA A 19 16.67 9.74 -18.29
CA ALA A 19 16.76 8.32 -17.90
C ALA A 19 17.77 8.09 -16.77
N GLY A 20 18.95 8.72 -16.85
CA GLY A 20 19.97 8.63 -15.79
C GLY A 20 19.50 9.21 -14.46
N SER A 21 18.81 10.34 -14.46
CA SER A 21 18.25 10.95 -13.24
C SER A 21 17.13 10.10 -12.63
N ALA A 22 16.31 9.43 -13.44
CA ALA A 22 15.26 8.54 -12.94
C ALA A 22 15.86 7.31 -12.24
N VAL A 23 16.89 6.69 -12.81
CA VAL A 23 17.60 5.54 -12.21
C VAL A 23 18.35 5.94 -10.93
N LEU A 24 19.04 7.09 -10.92
CA LEU A 24 19.70 7.57 -9.72
C LEU A 24 18.71 7.93 -8.61
N ALA A 25 17.56 8.51 -8.95
CA ALA A 25 16.52 8.82 -7.97
C ALA A 25 15.95 7.54 -7.33
N THR A 26 15.69 6.50 -8.12
CA THR A 26 15.19 5.22 -7.58
C THR A 26 16.24 4.51 -6.72
N GLN A 27 17.51 4.53 -7.13
CA GLN A 27 18.61 3.94 -6.34
C GLN A 27 18.86 4.69 -5.04
N VAL A 28 18.95 6.03 -5.05
CA VAL A 28 19.14 6.83 -3.83
C VAL A 28 17.96 6.69 -2.87
N LEU A 29 16.74 6.56 -3.38
CA LEU A 29 15.56 6.26 -2.55
C LEU A 29 15.62 4.86 -1.94
N HIS A 30 16.17 3.86 -2.64
CA HIS A 30 16.36 2.51 -2.10
C HIS A 30 17.48 2.44 -1.06
N ASP A 31 18.65 3.03 -1.33
CA ASP A 31 19.81 2.98 -0.43
C ASP A 31 19.56 3.78 0.86
N ARG A 32 18.95 4.98 0.77
CA ARG A 32 18.58 5.73 1.97
C ARG A 32 17.51 5.04 2.81
N ARG A 33 16.67 4.21 2.19
CA ARG A 33 15.69 3.38 2.91
C ARG A 33 16.42 2.24 3.64
N ALA A 34 17.42 1.62 3.02
CA ALA A 34 18.24 0.59 3.67
C ALA A 34 19.05 1.13 4.87
N ASP A 35 19.70 2.28 4.71
CA ASP A 35 20.49 2.91 5.78
C ASP A 35 19.60 3.45 6.92
N ALA A 36 18.42 4.00 6.61
CA ALA A 36 17.46 4.45 7.61
C ALA A 36 16.84 3.29 8.41
N VAL A 37 16.69 2.11 7.79
CA VAL A 37 16.24 0.88 8.46
C VAL A 37 17.31 0.35 9.43
N ALA A 38 18.59 0.47 9.09
CA ALA A 38 19.69 0.02 9.95
C ALA A 38 19.91 0.91 11.20
N ALA A 39 19.45 2.17 11.20
CA ALA A 39 19.82 3.16 12.20
C ALA A 39 18.84 3.36 13.38
N GLN A 40 17.64 2.75 13.39
CA GLN A 40 16.58 3.16 14.33
C GLN A 40 15.90 2.03 15.11
N GLY A 41 16.51 1.54 16.20
CA GLY A 41 15.82 0.81 17.28
C GLY A 41 16.59 -0.41 17.80
N GLU A 42 16.30 -0.83 19.04
CA GLU A 42 16.92 -2.03 19.62
C GLU A 42 16.59 -3.27 18.77
N PRO A 43 17.59 -4.11 18.47
CA PRO A 43 17.38 -5.31 17.68
C PRO A 43 16.42 -6.27 18.37
N LEU A 44 15.39 -6.70 17.64
CA LEU A 44 14.48 -7.73 18.11
C LEU A 44 15.24 -8.99 18.53
N LYS A 45 14.72 -9.69 19.54
CA LYS A 45 15.20 -11.01 19.95
C LYS A 45 15.22 -11.95 18.73
N ALA A 46 16.20 -12.84 18.66
CA ALA A 46 16.41 -13.71 17.48
C ALA A 46 15.16 -14.53 17.11
N GLU A 47 14.35 -14.94 18.09
CA GLU A 47 13.08 -15.65 17.87
C GLU A 47 12.04 -14.80 17.13
N ALA A 48 12.03 -13.48 17.35
CA ALA A 48 11.14 -12.51 16.69
C ALA A 48 11.67 -12.03 15.32
N ARG A 49 12.91 -12.41 14.96
CA ARG A 49 13.49 -12.19 13.61
C ARG A 49 13.11 -13.28 12.61
N THR A 50 12.61 -14.42 13.08
CA THR A 50 11.96 -15.43 12.21
C THR A 50 10.75 -14.82 11.52
N ASP A 51 10.42 -15.28 10.30
CA ASP A 51 9.35 -14.72 9.48
C ASP A 51 8.02 -14.57 10.26
N ARG A 52 7.78 -13.33 10.72
CA ARG A 52 6.70 -12.96 11.64
C ARG A 52 5.34 -13.28 11.04
N VAL A 53 5.23 -13.15 9.71
CA VAL A 53 4.02 -13.48 8.95
C VAL A 53 3.79 -14.98 8.95
N VAL A 54 4.82 -15.78 8.68
CA VAL A 54 4.69 -17.25 8.72
C VAL A 54 4.23 -17.75 10.09
N ASN A 55 4.81 -17.21 11.17
CA ASN A 55 4.37 -17.56 12.52
C ASN A 55 2.93 -17.12 12.81
N ALA A 56 2.54 -15.93 12.33
CA ALA A 56 1.17 -15.45 12.46
C ALA A 56 0.19 -16.35 11.70
N LEU A 57 0.46 -16.67 10.44
CA LEU A 57 -0.38 -17.55 9.62
C LEU A 57 -0.51 -18.94 10.25
N ALA A 58 0.58 -19.50 10.78
CA ALA A 58 0.55 -20.78 11.48
C ALA A 58 -0.33 -20.72 12.73
N GLY A 59 -0.22 -19.67 13.56
CA GLY A 59 -1.05 -19.53 14.76
C GLY A 59 -2.52 -19.23 14.47
N LEU A 60 -2.80 -18.47 13.40
CA LEU A 60 -4.17 -18.15 12.97
C LEU A 60 -4.98 -19.35 12.47
N ALA A 61 -4.31 -20.47 12.16
CA ALA A 61 -4.95 -21.70 11.74
C ALA A 61 -5.71 -22.41 12.89
N ASP A 62 -5.28 -22.20 14.14
CA ASP A 62 -5.83 -22.94 15.29
C ASP A 62 -7.15 -22.36 15.79
N ASP A 63 -7.17 -21.09 16.19
CA ASP A 63 -8.34 -20.43 16.78
C ASP A 63 -8.65 -19.05 16.17
N GLY A 64 -7.95 -18.69 15.09
CA GLY A 64 -8.09 -17.39 14.43
C GLY A 64 -7.49 -16.23 15.20
N VAL A 65 -6.72 -16.47 16.27
CA VAL A 65 -6.04 -15.43 17.04
C VAL A 65 -4.55 -15.77 17.20
N TYR A 66 -3.69 -14.84 16.80
CA TYR A 66 -2.26 -14.94 17.02
C TYR A 66 -1.77 -13.74 17.83
N VAL A 67 -1.14 -14.01 18.97
CA VAL A 67 -0.42 -12.99 19.76
C VAL A 67 1.06 -13.28 19.72
N ALA A 68 1.80 -12.40 19.05
CA ALA A 68 3.25 -12.49 18.91
C ALA A 68 3.93 -12.44 20.29
N PRO A 69 5.09 -13.11 20.48
CA PRO A 69 5.78 -13.13 21.76
C PRO A 69 6.12 -11.76 22.33
N ASP A 70 6.43 -10.78 21.46
CA ASP A 70 6.76 -9.39 21.81
C ASP A 70 5.53 -8.52 22.15
N ALA A 71 4.32 -9.03 21.92
CA ALA A 71 3.06 -8.36 22.20
C ALA A 71 2.29 -8.94 23.40
N ARG A 72 2.90 -9.88 24.14
CA ARG A 72 2.26 -10.52 25.29
C ARG A 72 1.96 -9.58 26.45
N ASP A 73 2.68 -8.45 26.53
CA ASP A 73 2.38 -7.38 27.48
C ASP A 73 1.18 -6.54 27.05
N MET A 74 0.83 -6.52 25.76
CA MET A 74 -0.37 -5.85 25.24
C MET A 74 -1.61 -6.72 25.40
N LEU A 75 -1.51 -8.02 25.10
CA LEU A 75 -2.61 -8.96 25.24
C LEU A 75 -2.15 -10.24 25.95
N ASP A 76 -2.57 -10.38 27.21
CA ASP A 76 -2.28 -11.56 28.01
C ASP A 76 -3.10 -12.79 27.55
N ARG A 77 -2.79 -13.96 28.11
CA ARG A 77 -3.49 -15.21 27.76
C ARG A 77 -4.98 -15.19 28.10
N ALA A 78 -5.38 -14.45 29.12
CA ALA A 78 -6.79 -14.32 29.49
C ALA A 78 -7.55 -13.48 28.46
N GLY A 79 -6.94 -12.39 27.99
CA GLY A 79 -7.42 -11.54 26.90
C GLY A 79 -7.47 -12.27 25.56
N GLU A 80 -6.41 -12.99 25.20
CA GLU A 80 -6.36 -13.86 24.00
C GLU A 80 -7.55 -14.82 23.97
N LYS A 81 -7.84 -15.52 25.08
CA LYS A 81 -9.03 -16.39 25.18
C LYS A 81 -10.36 -15.64 25.05
N ARG A 82 -10.44 -14.38 25.49
CA ARG A 82 -11.65 -13.56 25.27
C ARG A 82 -11.82 -13.22 23.80
N VAL A 83 -10.73 -12.85 23.12
CA VAL A 83 -10.73 -12.56 21.68
C VAL A 83 -11.06 -13.81 20.88
N ALA A 84 -10.43 -14.95 21.17
CA ALA A 84 -10.69 -16.22 20.49
C ALA A 84 -12.16 -16.65 20.61
N ARG A 85 -12.79 -16.45 21.77
CA ARG A 85 -14.23 -16.69 21.93
C ARG A 85 -15.10 -15.75 21.09
N ALA A 86 -14.70 -14.49 20.94
CA ALA A 86 -15.42 -13.54 20.09
C ALA A 86 -15.28 -13.92 18.61
N VAL A 87 -14.07 -14.32 18.19
CA VAL A 87 -13.78 -14.81 16.83
C VAL A 87 -14.60 -16.07 16.54
N ALA A 88 -14.60 -17.05 17.44
CA ALA A 88 -15.38 -18.29 17.29
C ALA A 88 -16.91 -18.08 17.27
N ALA A 89 -17.39 -16.95 17.79
CA ALA A 89 -18.81 -16.60 17.78
C ALA A 89 -19.24 -15.78 16.55
N ALA A 90 -18.28 -15.26 15.77
CA ALA A 90 -18.57 -14.47 14.58
C ALA A 90 -19.07 -15.37 13.44
N GLN A 91 -20.01 -14.86 12.64
CA GLN A 91 -20.49 -15.58 11.44
C GLN A 91 -19.51 -15.47 10.27
N THR A 92 -18.82 -14.33 10.19
CA THR A 92 -17.75 -14.05 9.24
C THR A 92 -16.43 -14.61 9.78
N PRO A 93 -15.60 -15.25 8.94
CA PRO A 93 -14.24 -15.60 9.33
C PRO A 93 -13.45 -14.34 9.71
N VAL A 94 -13.10 -14.20 10.98
CA VAL A 94 -12.27 -13.11 11.49
C VAL A 94 -10.93 -13.66 11.96
N LYS A 95 -9.83 -13.02 11.55
CA LYS A 95 -8.47 -13.37 11.95
C LYS A 95 -7.86 -12.21 12.73
N VAL A 96 -7.34 -12.45 13.92
CA VAL A 96 -6.79 -11.39 14.78
C VAL A 96 -5.32 -11.63 15.02
N VAL A 97 -4.51 -10.65 14.66
CA VAL A 97 -3.07 -10.63 14.90
C VAL A 97 -2.76 -9.52 15.87
N VAL A 98 -2.05 -9.84 16.95
CA VAL A 98 -1.58 -8.86 17.94
C VAL A 98 -0.08 -8.95 18.00
N TRP A 99 0.59 -7.88 17.60
CA TRP A 99 2.05 -7.85 17.52
C TRP A 99 2.55 -6.42 17.74
N THR A 100 3.79 -6.20 18.16
CA THR A 100 4.31 -4.84 18.34
C THR A 100 4.65 -4.20 16.99
N ASP A 101 4.36 -2.91 16.80
CA ASP A 101 4.84 -2.18 15.61
C ASP A 101 6.37 -2.15 15.60
N THR A 102 6.97 -2.50 14.47
CA THR A 102 8.42 -2.54 14.33
C THR A 102 8.87 -2.37 12.89
N ARG A 103 9.95 -1.60 12.71
CA ARG A 103 10.66 -1.47 11.43
C ARG A 103 11.76 -2.51 11.25
N HIS A 104 11.99 -3.36 12.26
CA HIS A 104 13.09 -4.33 12.33
C HIS A 104 12.69 -5.77 12.02
N ALA A 105 11.45 -6.00 11.57
CA ALA A 105 10.96 -7.35 11.26
C ALA A 105 11.51 -7.91 9.92
N GLY A 106 12.54 -7.30 9.34
CA GLY A 106 13.15 -7.77 8.08
C GLY A 106 12.37 -7.40 6.80
N ALA A 107 11.22 -6.77 6.94
CA ALA A 107 10.41 -6.19 5.86
C ALA A 107 9.81 -4.86 6.34
N SER A 108 9.41 -3.96 5.44
CA SER A 108 8.71 -2.74 5.88
C SER A 108 7.32 -3.10 6.39
N GLY A 109 6.75 -2.31 7.31
CA GLY A 109 5.43 -2.62 7.90
C GLY A 109 4.33 -2.83 6.84
N PHE A 110 4.38 -2.09 5.73
CA PHE A 110 3.51 -2.29 4.56
C PHE A 110 3.68 -3.68 3.92
N ASP A 111 4.92 -4.16 3.82
CA ASP A 111 5.20 -5.47 3.25
C ASP A 111 4.67 -6.58 4.16
N THR A 112 4.73 -6.41 5.49
CA THR A 112 4.22 -7.39 6.46
C THR A 112 2.70 -7.55 6.37
N VAL A 113 1.96 -6.44 6.25
CA VAL A 113 0.49 -6.49 6.10
C VAL A 113 0.11 -7.13 4.76
N GLN A 114 0.77 -6.76 3.66
CA GLN A 114 0.51 -7.35 2.34
C GLN A 114 0.84 -8.85 2.29
N GLN A 115 1.94 -9.27 2.91
CA GLN A 115 2.30 -10.69 3.00
C GLN A 115 1.30 -11.49 3.84
N LEU A 116 0.82 -10.91 4.95
CA LEU A 116 -0.23 -11.53 5.76
C LEU A 116 -1.53 -11.66 4.96
N GLU A 117 -1.95 -10.60 4.27
CA GLU A 117 -3.15 -10.61 3.42
C GLU A 117 -3.03 -11.65 2.30
N ALA A 118 -1.89 -11.71 1.61
CA ALA A 118 -1.63 -12.70 0.58
C ALA A 118 -1.70 -14.14 1.12
N GLY A 119 -1.04 -14.40 2.25
CA GLY A 119 -1.06 -15.73 2.88
C GLY A 119 -2.46 -16.13 3.38
N LEU A 120 -3.26 -15.19 3.86
CA LEU A 120 -4.65 -15.44 4.23
C LEU A 120 -5.51 -15.74 2.98
N ALA A 121 -5.30 -15.02 1.88
CA ALA A 121 -6.01 -15.23 0.62
C ALA A 121 -5.66 -16.56 -0.05
N GLU A 122 -4.45 -17.08 0.12
CA GLU A 122 -4.01 -18.38 -0.42
C GLU A 122 -4.82 -19.56 0.12
N SER A 123 -5.42 -19.43 1.30
CA SER A 123 -6.32 -20.45 1.86
C SER A 123 -7.59 -20.68 1.04
N GLY A 124 -7.93 -19.77 0.12
CA GLY A 124 -9.18 -19.78 -0.63
C GLY A 124 -10.40 -19.33 0.17
N GLU A 125 -10.21 -18.97 1.45
CA GLU A 125 -11.26 -18.40 2.29
C GLU A 125 -11.41 -16.89 2.03
N ARG A 126 -12.54 -16.34 2.48
CA ARG A 126 -12.77 -14.89 2.54
C ARG A 126 -13.15 -14.50 3.97
N GLY A 127 -12.68 -13.36 4.42
CA GLY A 127 -12.91 -12.92 5.78
C GLY A 127 -12.33 -11.56 6.07
N VAL A 128 -12.19 -11.25 7.35
CA VAL A 128 -11.63 -9.99 7.83
C VAL A 128 -10.42 -10.29 8.69
N TYR A 129 -9.35 -9.53 8.53
CA TYR A 129 -8.24 -9.56 9.44
C TYR A 129 -8.14 -8.26 10.24
N LEU A 130 -7.75 -8.39 11.50
CA LEU A 130 -7.54 -7.32 12.46
C LEU A 130 -6.09 -7.40 12.93
N ILE A 131 -5.33 -6.33 12.76
CA ILE A 131 -3.95 -6.24 13.24
C ILE A 131 -3.90 -5.21 14.34
N TRP A 132 -3.60 -5.62 15.56
CA TRP A 132 -3.37 -4.71 16.68
C TRP A 132 -1.87 -4.49 16.87
N GLN A 133 -1.45 -3.23 16.76
CA GLN A 133 -0.05 -2.82 16.88
C GLN A 133 0.25 -1.96 18.12
N GLY A 134 -0.80 -1.52 18.81
CA GLY A 134 -0.74 -0.71 20.02
C GLY A 134 -2.04 0.09 20.18
N PRO A 135 -2.19 0.82 21.30
CA PRO A 135 -3.28 1.79 21.43
C PRO A 135 -3.26 2.77 20.26
N GLU A 136 -4.41 2.95 19.60
CA GLU A 136 -4.61 3.84 18.43
C GLU A 136 -3.81 3.45 17.18
N ASN A 137 -3.14 2.29 17.21
CA ASN A 137 -2.35 1.78 16.09
C ASN A 137 -2.78 0.36 15.73
N GLY A 138 -3.34 0.21 14.55
CA GLY A 138 -3.77 -1.08 14.03
C GLY A 138 -4.38 -0.94 12.64
N ASP A 139 -4.73 -2.08 12.08
CA ASP A 139 -5.27 -2.19 10.73
C ASP A 139 -6.47 -3.14 10.72
N ILE A 140 -7.45 -2.83 9.86
CA ILE A 140 -8.63 -3.65 9.61
C ILE A 140 -8.82 -3.69 8.12
N ASN A 141 -8.79 -4.90 7.55
CA ASN A 141 -9.09 -5.06 6.14
C ASN A 141 -9.68 -6.44 5.87
N THR A 142 -10.31 -6.57 4.71
CA THR A 142 -10.82 -7.85 4.22
C THR A 142 -9.72 -8.63 3.50
N PHE A 143 -9.74 -9.95 3.60
CA PHE A 143 -8.99 -10.83 2.72
C PHE A 143 -9.95 -11.66 1.86
N GLY A 144 -9.48 -12.06 0.69
CA GLY A 144 -10.32 -12.72 -0.31
C GLY A 144 -11.13 -11.72 -1.17
N PRO A 145 -11.87 -12.23 -2.16
CA PRO A 145 -12.44 -11.39 -3.20
C PRO A 145 -13.71 -10.66 -2.76
N TYR A 146 -13.87 -9.43 -3.25
CA TYR A 146 -15.08 -8.60 -3.13
C TYR A 146 -15.51 -8.24 -1.70
N GLY A 147 -14.62 -8.34 -0.72
CA GLY A 147 -14.88 -7.82 0.62
C GLY A 147 -14.72 -6.32 0.68
N TYR A 148 -15.58 -5.64 1.44
CA TYR A 148 -15.30 -4.28 1.88
C TYR A 148 -15.86 -4.01 3.27
N LEU A 149 -15.20 -3.07 3.96
CA LEU A 149 -15.56 -2.54 5.28
C LEU A 149 -15.51 -1.02 5.23
N THR A 150 -16.43 -0.37 5.95
CA THR A 150 -16.42 1.09 6.11
C THR A 150 -16.09 1.41 7.57
N MET A 151 -14.82 1.26 7.95
CA MET A 151 -14.34 1.54 9.30
C MET A 151 -13.07 2.38 9.24
N SER A 152 -12.92 3.32 10.19
CA SER A 152 -11.72 4.15 10.35
C SER A 152 -10.76 3.45 11.32
N PRO A 153 -9.58 2.96 10.90
CA PRO A 153 -8.68 2.23 11.80
C PRO A 153 -8.23 3.06 13.00
N HIS A 154 -8.14 4.38 12.90
CA HIS A 154 -7.59 5.20 13.98
C HIS A 154 -8.51 5.26 15.21
N ASP A 155 -9.82 5.41 15.00
CA ASP A 155 -10.78 5.58 16.09
C ASP A 155 -11.12 4.26 16.79
N GLU A 156 -10.90 3.15 16.11
CA GLU A 156 -11.37 1.83 16.52
C GLU A 156 -10.39 1.12 17.48
N PHE A 157 -9.11 1.49 17.45
CA PHE A 157 -8.03 0.82 18.21
C PHE A 157 -7.65 1.54 19.51
N ALA A 158 -8.47 2.46 19.99
CA ALA A 158 -8.24 3.10 21.28
C ALA A 158 -8.47 2.11 22.45
N GLY A 159 -7.61 2.18 23.47
CA GLY A 159 -7.78 1.51 24.76
C GLY A 159 -7.17 0.11 24.88
N ASP A 160 -7.76 -0.71 25.77
CA ASP A 160 -7.27 -2.05 26.11
C ASP A 160 -7.69 -3.07 25.02
N PRO A 161 -6.74 -3.75 24.34
CA PRO A 161 -7.05 -4.73 23.30
C PRO A 161 -7.95 -5.86 23.79
N SER A 162 -7.89 -6.23 25.06
CA SER A 162 -8.65 -7.33 25.64
C SER A 162 -10.15 -7.04 25.78
N VAL A 163 -10.53 -5.76 25.70
CA VAL A 163 -11.91 -5.27 25.67
C VAL A 163 -12.28 -4.78 24.26
N THR A 164 -11.34 -4.11 23.59
CA THR A 164 -11.56 -3.49 22.29
C THR A 164 -11.67 -4.52 21.17
N LEU A 165 -10.77 -5.52 21.10
CA LEU A 165 -10.79 -6.53 20.02
C LEU A 165 -12.08 -7.35 19.99
N PRO A 166 -12.64 -7.87 21.11
CA PRO A 166 -13.93 -8.57 21.08
C PRO A 166 -15.08 -7.70 20.57
N ARG A 167 -15.08 -6.39 20.91
CA ARG A 167 -16.06 -5.43 20.41
C ARG A 167 -15.91 -5.19 18.91
N LEU A 168 -14.67 -5.07 18.43
CA LEU A 168 -14.36 -4.90 17.01
C LEU A 168 -14.77 -6.12 16.19
N VAL A 169 -14.44 -7.33 16.65
CA VAL A 169 -14.85 -8.58 16.00
C VAL A 169 -16.37 -8.61 15.80
N LYS A 170 -17.14 -8.30 16.85
CA LYS A 170 -18.62 -8.25 16.77
C LYS A 170 -19.12 -7.19 15.79
N ARG A 171 -18.46 -6.04 15.73
CA ARG A 171 -18.84 -4.94 14.84
C ARG A 171 -18.56 -5.26 13.38
N VAL A 172 -17.35 -5.74 13.10
CA VAL A 172 -16.91 -6.20 11.79
C VAL A 172 -17.85 -7.27 11.24
N ASP A 173 -18.25 -8.23 12.07
CA ASP A 173 -19.19 -9.30 11.69
C ASP A 173 -20.55 -8.76 11.21
N GLY A 174 -21.01 -7.63 11.77
CA GLY A 174 -22.26 -6.99 11.36
C GLY A 174 -22.13 -5.97 10.21
N GLU A 175 -20.93 -5.43 9.98
CA GLU A 175 -20.69 -4.34 9.02
C GLU A 175 -20.07 -4.81 7.71
N VAL A 176 -19.32 -5.92 7.72
CA VAL A 176 -18.67 -6.44 6.51
C VAL A 176 -19.71 -6.76 5.43
N ARG A 177 -19.39 -6.36 4.19
CA ARG A 177 -20.22 -6.65 3.03
C ARG A 177 -19.41 -7.42 1.99
N TRP A 178 -20.08 -8.38 1.38
CA TRP A 178 -19.55 -9.24 0.33
C TRP A 178 -20.43 -9.12 -0.92
N PRO A 179 -20.35 -7.99 -1.66
CA PRO A 179 -21.06 -7.83 -2.92
C PRO A 179 -20.79 -9.00 -3.86
N GLU A 180 -21.84 -9.42 -4.57
CA GLU A 180 -21.70 -10.37 -5.67
C GLU A 180 -20.98 -9.70 -6.84
N ARG A 181 -20.23 -10.51 -7.59
CA ARG A 181 -19.41 -10.10 -8.74
C ARG A 181 -20.19 -9.28 -9.79
N ASP A 182 -21.52 -9.40 -9.81
CA ASP A 182 -22.41 -8.74 -10.75
C ASP A 182 -22.61 -7.24 -10.49
N THR A 183 -22.10 -6.72 -9.37
CA THR A 183 -21.79 -5.29 -9.29
C THR A 183 -20.45 -5.04 -9.98
N GLU A 184 -20.46 -5.08 -11.32
CA GLU A 184 -19.44 -4.45 -12.16
C GLU A 184 -19.38 -2.97 -11.77
N SER A 185 -18.62 -2.66 -10.72
CA SER A 185 -18.22 -1.31 -10.40
C SER A 185 -17.20 -0.93 -11.46
N ASP A 186 -17.73 -0.60 -12.63
CA ASP A 186 -17.08 0.15 -13.69
C ASP A 186 -16.78 1.55 -13.15
N TYR A 187 -15.82 1.62 -12.21
CA TYR A 187 -15.36 2.88 -11.63
C TYR A 187 -14.81 3.82 -12.72
N TRP A 188 -14.38 3.23 -13.83
CA TRP A 188 -13.99 3.92 -15.05
C TRP A 188 -15.04 3.79 -16.18
N GLY A 189 -16.32 3.52 -15.90
CA GLY A 189 -17.38 3.43 -16.92
C GLY A 189 -17.12 2.38 -18.01
N GLY A 190 -16.41 1.30 -17.68
CA GLY A 190 -16.04 0.25 -18.61
C GLY A 190 -15.07 0.74 -19.70
N VAL A 191 -15.15 0.13 -20.88
CA VAL A 191 -14.32 0.50 -22.05
C VAL A 191 -14.42 2.00 -22.37
N SER A 192 -15.59 2.61 -22.13
CA SER A 192 -15.86 3.99 -22.47
C SER A 192 -15.06 5.00 -21.63
N GLY A 193 -14.94 4.82 -20.32
CA GLY A 193 -14.11 5.73 -19.52
C GLY A 193 -12.62 5.41 -19.60
N GLY A 194 -12.23 4.18 -19.98
CA GLY A 194 -10.87 3.90 -20.45
C GLY A 194 -10.48 4.76 -21.67
N ILE A 195 -11.39 4.90 -22.64
CA ILE A 195 -11.21 5.76 -23.82
C ILE A 195 -11.14 7.25 -23.40
N MET A 196 -12.03 7.72 -22.52
CA MET A 196 -11.98 9.11 -22.03
C MET A 196 -10.70 9.43 -21.26
N ALA A 197 -10.25 8.53 -20.37
CA ALA A 197 -9.01 8.70 -19.63
C ALA A 197 -7.81 8.78 -20.58
N GLY A 198 -7.76 7.89 -21.58
CA GLY A 198 -6.74 7.92 -22.62
C GLY A 198 -6.75 9.23 -23.43
N ALA A 199 -7.93 9.73 -23.79
CA ALA A 199 -8.08 10.99 -24.51
C ALA A 199 -7.61 12.20 -23.68
N LEU A 200 -7.96 12.25 -22.40
CA LEU A 200 -7.53 13.32 -21.49
C LEU A 200 -6.00 13.33 -21.31
N ILE A 201 -5.40 12.16 -21.11
CA ILE A 201 -3.94 12.02 -21.04
C ILE A 201 -3.30 12.47 -22.37
N GLY A 202 -3.84 12.02 -23.50
CA GLY A 202 -3.36 12.38 -24.83
C GLY A 202 -3.40 13.88 -25.10
N VAL A 203 -4.52 14.55 -24.76
CA VAL A 203 -4.65 16.01 -24.86
C VAL A 203 -3.63 16.72 -23.97
N GLY A 204 -3.45 16.26 -22.73
CA GLY A 204 -2.45 16.82 -21.82
C GLY A 204 -1.02 16.74 -22.36
N VAL A 205 -0.64 15.59 -22.92
CA VAL A 205 0.68 15.39 -23.54
C VAL A 205 0.87 16.30 -24.76
N LEU A 206 -0.13 16.37 -25.65
CA LEU A 206 -0.07 17.22 -26.84
C LEU A 206 0.01 18.71 -26.48
N LEU A 207 -0.74 19.16 -25.48
CA LEU A 207 -0.65 20.53 -24.96
C LEU A 207 0.72 20.81 -24.35
N GLY A 208 1.30 19.86 -23.61
CA GLY A 208 2.64 19.97 -23.06
C GLY A 208 3.70 20.13 -24.15
N ILE A 209 3.67 19.26 -25.17
CA ILE A 209 4.58 19.33 -26.32
C ILE A 209 4.39 20.64 -27.09
N GLY A 210 3.14 21.03 -27.35
CA GLY A 210 2.81 22.27 -28.05
C GLY A 210 3.30 23.52 -27.32
N THR A 211 3.16 23.53 -25.99
CA THR A 211 3.65 24.63 -25.13
C THR A 211 5.17 24.71 -25.15
N LEU A 212 5.86 23.58 -24.99
CA LEU A 212 7.33 23.51 -25.06
C LEU A 212 7.85 23.94 -26.44
N TYR A 213 7.19 23.49 -27.51
CA TYR A 213 7.52 23.89 -28.88
C TYR A 213 7.29 25.39 -29.11
N GLY A 214 6.15 25.93 -28.66
CA GLY A 214 5.83 27.35 -28.75
C GLY A 214 6.82 28.22 -27.99
N LEU A 215 7.17 27.83 -26.76
CA LEU A 215 8.22 28.47 -25.98
C LEU A 215 9.57 28.41 -26.69
N PHE A 216 9.95 27.26 -27.23
CA PHE A 216 11.19 27.12 -27.98
C PHE A 216 11.22 28.03 -29.20
N VAL A 217 10.14 28.09 -30.00
CA VAL A 217 10.06 28.97 -31.18
C VAL A 217 10.06 30.46 -30.79
N GLY A 218 9.32 30.82 -29.75
CA GLY A 218 9.22 32.19 -29.23
C GLY A 218 10.54 32.70 -28.65
N THR A 219 11.28 31.85 -27.93
CA THR A 219 12.59 32.17 -27.35
C THR A 219 13.71 32.15 -28.38
N THR A 220 13.66 31.22 -29.35
CA THR A 220 14.70 31.13 -30.38
C THR A 220 14.60 32.19 -31.47
N LYS A 221 13.59 33.10 -31.41
CA LYS A 221 13.36 34.23 -32.34
C LYS A 221 14.16 34.06 -33.63
N ARG A 222 13.80 33.06 -34.45
CA ARG A 222 14.39 32.93 -35.77
C ARG A 222 13.96 34.17 -36.54
N ARG A 223 14.79 35.21 -36.48
CA ARG A 223 14.80 36.26 -37.48
C ARG A 223 15.02 35.52 -38.79
N LEU A 224 13.97 35.42 -39.60
CA LEU A 224 14.13 35.04 -40.99
C LEU A 224 15.16 36.00 -41.59
N PRO A 225 16.13 35.51 -42.38
CA PRO A 225 17.02 36.40 -43.11
C PRO A 225 16.15 37.23 -44.08
N GLY A 226 15.91 38.49 -43.71
CA GLY A 226 14.93 39.36 -44.36
C GLY A 226 13.99 39.98 -43.33
N THR A 227 14.34 41.18 -42.86
CA THR A 227 13.61 42.00 -41.90
C THR A 227 12.27 42.48 -42.45
N TRP A 228 11.28 41.60 -42.58
CA TRP A 228 9.89 41.99 -42.86
C TRP A 228 9.02 41.67 -41.65
N ARG A 229 8.43 42.72 -41.09
CA ARG A 229 7.41 42.67 -40.05
C ARG A 229 6.05 42.72 -40.74
N TRP A 230 5.11 41.89 -40.29
CA TRP A 230 3.68 42.24 -40.38
C TRP A 230 3.39 43.29 -39.31
#